data_AF-A0AAV4ZSP8-F1
#
_entry.id   AF-A0AAV4ZSP8-F1
#
_cell.length_a   1.000
_cell.length_b   1.000
_cell.length_c   1.000
_cell.angle_alpha   90.00
_cell.angle_beta   90.00
_cell.angle_gamma   90.00
#
_symmetry.space_group_name_H-M   'P 1'
#
loop_
_entity.id
_entity.type
_entity.pdbx_description
1 polymer ?
#
loop_
_entity_poly.entity_id
_entity_poly.type
_entity_poly.pdbx_seq_one_letter_code
_entity_poly.pdbx_strand_id
1 'polypeptide(L)'
;MGANGVANSVSVGDGGKLSYVAMNGGGAGAAQSLTLGEKVTTDYLIAMNGSGTAADAMELALTIGAGSVIGGAIYADGSNAAKTVTLGSGVTVNGGLSLQGANNTTAVRIGDGLTLKGGFAGANSGSETVEIGRDWQIDGTVNLGGGNDRLKIGTTTRDTSGTINGGAGTDSLEIVVTGAQKTAFDAAAKAAGWSPLADGGWNTLGKALTWQGVNYTGFETARATVEPAGVLAADPGDGHIGSVASVAAVKSGIVGQPTAAGTLFVGTEKDDFIVGTDGADVMRGGAGDDRFVGGKGDDAIEGGAGRDVAEFAGKASDYTFLKDADGTLHVTSAAEGRDVLHDVEAVYFHGSGETVTVDHLSG
;
A
#
# COMPACT_ATOMS: atom_id res chain seq x y z
N MET A 1 12.58 -10.92 26.40
CA MET A 1 12.23 -12.29 25.98
C MET A 1 13.09 -12.57 24.74
N GLY A 2 14.21 -13.30 24.78
CA GLY A 2 14.43 -14.72 25.10
C GLY A 2 14.85 -15.42 23.79
N ALA A 3 16.07 -15.94 23.71
CA ALA A 3 16.75 -16.34 22.47
C ALA A 3 16.02 -17.43 21.62
N ASN A 4 16.30 -17.38 20.30
CA ASN A 4 15.98 -18.33 19.22
C ASN A 4 14.49 -18.63 18.95
N GLY A 5 13.95 -18.06 17.86
CA GLY A 5 12.71 -18.56 17.26
C GLY A 5 11.38 -18.16 17.92
N VAL A 6 11.38 -17.25 18.90
CA VAL A 6 10.15 -16.83 19.61
C VAL A 6 9.41 -15.76 18.82
N ALA A 7 8.10 -15.98 18.58
CA ALA A 7 7.20 -14.99 18.00
C ALA A 7 6.39 -14.29 19.11
N ASN A 8 6.39 -12.96 19.14
CA ASN A 8 5.54 -12.16 20.03
C ASN A 8 4.60 -11.29 19.19
N SER A 9 3.30 -11.40 19.42
CA SER A 9 2.30 -10.57 18.76
C SER A 9 1.49 -9.77 19.76
N VAL A 10 1.24 -8.50 19.44
CA VAL A 10 0.32 -7.62 20.17
C VAL A 10 -0.66 -7.04 19.16
N SER A 11 -1.95 -7.16 19.44
CA SER A 11 -3.01 -6.55 18.65
C SER A 11 -3.89 -5.70 19.54
N VAL A 12 -4.19 -4.49 19.07
CA VAL A 12 -5.09 -3.54 19.71
C VAL A 12 -6.14 -3.15 18.68
N GLY A 13 -7.41 -3.33 19.02
CA GLY A 13 -8.52 -2.93 18.15
C GLY A 13 -8.68 -1.42 18.03
N ASP A 14 -9.63 -1.00 17.21
CA ASP A 14 -9.85 0.40 16.87
C ASP A 14 -10.18 1.27 18.08
N GLY A 15 -9.78 2.54 18.02
CA GLY A 15 -10.01 3.54 19.07
C GLY A 15 -9.27 3.26 20.38
N GLY A 16 -8.36 2.27 20.39
CA GLY A 16 -7.55 1.92 21.54
C GLY A 16 -6.71 3.10 22.05
N LYS A 17 -6.48 3.13 23.37
CA LYS A 17 -5.61 4.11 24.01
C LYS A 17 -4.51 3.41 24.77
N LEU A 18 -3.28 3.73 24.45
CA LEU A 18 -2.09 3.17 25.07
C LEU A 18 -1.23 4.31 25.59
N SER A 19 -0.56 4.16 26.73
CA SER A 19 0.39 5.19 27.14
C SER A 19 1.73 5.01 26.43
N TYR A 20 2.25 3.79 26.40
CA TYR A 20 3.56 3.46 25.86
C TYR A 20 3.57 2.03 25.34
N VAL A 21 4.20 1.79 24.19
CA VAL A 21 4.36 0.44 23.65
C VAL A 21 5.85 0.12 23.56
N ALA A 22 6.26 -0.94 24.26
CA ALA A 22 7.60 -1.50 24.16
C ALA A 22 7.55 -3.00 23.92
N MET A 23 7.99 -3.39 22.74
CA MET A 23 8.30 -4.76 22.35
C MET A 23 9.82 -4.83 22.20
N ASN A 24 10.49 -4.89 23.35
CA ASN A 24 11.94 -5.02 23.44
C ASN A 24 12.30 -6.49 23.68
N GLY A 25 12.90 -7.13 22.68
CA GLY A 25 13.21 -8.56 22.75
C GLY A 25 13.58 -9.16 21.40
N GLY A 26 13.74 -10.48 21.36
CA GLY A 26 14.10 -11.21 20.15
C GLY A 26 15.55 -11.70 20.12
N GLY A 27 15.97 -12.13 18.92
CA GLY A 27 17.21 -12.84 18.66
C GLY A 27 17.14 -13.50 17.28
N ALA A 28 18.12 -14.34 16.97
CA ALA A 28 18.13 -15.17 15.76
C ALA A 28 16.76 -15.85 15.51
N GLY A 29 16.16 -15.62 14.34
CA GLY A 29 14.91 -16.25 13.91
C GLY A 29 13.66 -15.87 14.71
N ALA A 30 13.73 -14.88 15.61
CA ALA A 30 12.57 -14.41 16.35
C ALA A 30 11.65 -13.55 15.47
N ALA A 31 10.40 -13.37 15.87
CA ALA A 31 9.45 -12.46 15.23
C ALA A 31 8.75 -11.57 16.26
N GLN A 32 8.53 -10.30 15.92
CA GLN A 32 7.69 -9.40 16.71
C GLN A 32 6.68 -8.72 15.79
N SER A 33 5.39 -8.80 16.13
CA SER A 33 4.33 -8.08 15.41
C SER A 33 3.52 -7.20 16.34
N LEU A 34 3.32 -5.95 15.95
CA LEU A 34 2.40 -5.00 16.57
C LEU A 34 1.36 -4.57 15.55
N THR A 35 0.10 -4.81 15.84
CA THR A 35 -1.02 -4.33 15.04
C THR A 35 -1.88 -3.39 15.89
N LEU A 36 -1.93 -2.12 15.50
CA LEU A 36 -2.87 -1.15 16.03
C LEU A 36 -3.95 -0.96 14.98
N GLY A 37 -5.22 -1.10 15.36
CA GLY A 37 -6.37 -0.78 14.51
C GLY A 37 -6.47 0.71 14.19
N GLU A 38 -7.61 1.13 13.66
CA GLU A 38 -7.85 2.53 13.32
C GLU A 38 -7.93 3.43 14.56
N LYS A 39 -7.56 4.70 14.39
CA LYS A 39 -7.80 5.77 15.38
C LYS A 39 -7.24 5.44 16.76
N VAL A 40 -6.21 4.60 16.82
CA VAL A 40 -5.51 4.28 18.07
C VAL A 40 -4.65 5.48 18.45
N THR A 41 -4.65 5.81 19.74
CA THR A 41 -3.80 6.89 20.26
C THR A 41 -2.78 6.37 21.25
N THR A 42 -1.54 6.83 21.13
CA THR A 42 -0.51 6.65 22.16
C THR A 42 -0.13 7.96 22.83
N ASP A 43 0.14 7.95 24.14
CA ASP A 43 0.67 9.15 24.83
C ASP A 43 2.16 9.39 24.51
N TYR A 44 2.92 8.30 24.33
CA TYR A 44 4.37 8.30 24.10
C TYR A 44 4.74 7.51 22.84
N LEU A 45 6.00 7.08 22.76
CA LEU A 45 6.59 6.36 21.64
C LEU A 45 6.10 4.91 21.52
N ILE A 46 6.30 4.36 20.33
CA ILE A 46 6.30 2.92 20.06
C ILE A 46 7.75 2.49 19.88
N ALA A 47 8.18 1.46 20.61
CA ALA A 47 9.49 0.85 20.45
C ALA A 47 9.34 -0.64 20.19
N MET A 48 9.78 -1.10 19.02
CA MET A 48 9.87 -2.49 18.60
C MET A 48 11.33 -2.79 18.25
N ASN A 49 12.11 -3.18 19.26
CA ASN A 49 13.55 -3.37 19.08
C ASN A 49 13.92 -4.85 19.16
N GLY A 50 14.81 -5.28 18.26
CA GLY A 50 15.36 -6.63 18.28
C GLY A 50 16.31 -6.89 17.11
N SER A 51 17.31 -7.74 17.33
CA SER A 51 18.30 -8.07 16.30
C SER A 51 18.39 -9.57 16.09
N GLY A 52 18.44 -9.98 14.82
CA GLY A 52 18.77 -11.33 14.42
C GLY A 52 20.28 -11.53 14.27
N THR A 53 20.64 -12.59 13.55
CA THR A 53 22.02 -12.85 13.11
C THR A 53 22.04 -12.94 11.59
N ALA A 54 23.23 -12.90 10.99
CA ALA A 54 23.36 -13.06 9.54
C ALA A 54 22.84 -14.44 9.04
N ALA A 55 22.85 -15.47 9.90
CA ALA A 55 22.34 -16.80 9.56
C ALA A 55 20.81 -16.88 9.72
N ASP A 56 20.28 -16.22 10.75
CA ASP A 56 18.87 -16.27 11.11
C ASP A 56 18.38 -14.85 11.42
N ALA A 57 17.82 -14.21 10.39
CA ALA A 57 17.28 -12.87 10.51
C ALA A 57 16.07 -12.85 11.45
N MET A 58 15.86 -11.70 12.11
CA MET A 58 14.67 -11.46 12.91
C MET A 58 13.58 -10.82 12.06
N GLU A 59 12.30 -11.06 12.36
CA GLU A 59 11.18 -10.34 11.76
C GLU A 59 10.64 -9.26 12.71
N LEU A 60 10.43 -8.05 12.19
CA LEU A 60 9.75 -6.95 12.87
C LEU A 60 8.61 -6.46 11.99
N ALA A 61 7.36 -6.63 12.42
CA ALA A 61 6.17 -6.21 11.68
C ALA A 61 5.36 -5.18 12.49
N LEU A 62 5.23 -3.96 11.99
CA LEU A 62 4.42 -2.90 12.59
C LEU A 62 3.29 -2.51 11.63
N THR A 63 2.04 -2.61 12.09
CA THR A 63 0.88 -2.10 11.38
C THR A 63 0.14 -1.11 12.26
N ILE A 64 -0.14 0.08 11.74
CA ILE A 64 -0.91 1.12 12.41
C ILE A 64 -2.06 1.53 11.48
N GLY A 65 -3.29 1.32 11.92
CA GLY A 65 -4.50 1.65 11.15
C GLY A 65 -4.71 3.14 10.96
N ALA A 66 -5.59 3.48 10.02
CA ALA A 66 -5.85 4.84 9.58
C ALA A 66 -6.27 5.78 10.73
N GLY A 67 -5.90 7.06 10.62
CA GLY A 67 -6.25 8.12 11.57
C GLY A 67 -5.66 7.97 12.97
N SER A 68 -4.75 7.03 13.19
CA SER A 68 -4.08 6.84 14.48
C SER A 68 -3.10 7.97 14.80
N VAL A 69 -2.91 8.25 16.09
CA VAL A 69 -2.02 9.32 16.58
C VAL A 69 -1.01 8.75 17.56
N ILE A 70 0.25 8.74 17.17
CA ILE A 70 1.37 8.31 18.03
C ILE A 70 1.96 9.53 18.72
N GLY A 71 1.91 9.55 20.06
CA GLY A 71 2.33 10.67 20.88
C GLY A 71 3.84 10.97 20.85
N GLY A 72 4.65 9.99 20.44
CA GLY A 72 6.09 10.14 20.27
C GLY A 72 6.61 9.58 18.95
N ALA A 73 7.89 9.23 18.92
CA ALA A 73 8.52 8.58 17.78
C ALA A 73 8.11 7.09 17.67
N ILE A 74 8.34 6.52 16.50
CA ILE A 74 8.28 5.08 16.25
C ILE A 74 9.70 4.59 16.03
N TYR A 75 10.11 3.62 16.85
CA TYR A 75 11.38 2.91 16.70
C TYR A 75 11.08 1.47 16.33
N ALA A 76 11.51 1.04 15.14
CA ALA A 76 11.56 -0.36 14.76
C ALA A 76 13.03 -0.73 14.48
N ASP A 77 13.88 -0.57 15.49
CA ASP A 77 15.33 -0.67 15.34
C ASP A 77 15.83 -2.11 15.55
N GLY A 78 16.95 -2.45 14.92
CA GLY A 78 17.44 -3.82 14.91
C GLY A 78 18.35 -4.13 13.73
N SER A 79 19.29 -5.04 13.92
CA SER A 79 20.22 -5.51 12.88
C SER A 79 19.93 -6.95 12.47
N ASN A 80 20.27 -7.31 11.23
CA ASN A 80 19.94 -8.59 10.60
C ASN A 80 18.44 -8.88 10.76
N ALA A 81 17.61 -7.95 10.31
CA ALA A 81 16.17 -8.04 10.44
C ALA A 81 15.45 -7.79 9.11
N ALA A 82 14.39 -8.56 8.86
CA ALA A 82 13.34 -8.23 7.91
C ALA A 82 12.31 -7.35 8.62
N LYS A 83 12.11 -6.13 8.12
CA LYS A 83 11.24 -5.14 8.73
C LYS A 83 10.09 -4.80 7.79
N THR A 84 8.88 -4.89 8.29
CA THR A 84 7.67 -4.45 7.58
C THR A 84 6.98 -3.39 8.42
N VAL A 85 6.83 -2.18 7.88
CA VAL A 85 6.11 -1.09 8.54
C VAL A 85 4.99 -0.61 7.64
N THR A 86 3.77 -0.65 8.15
CA THR A 86 2.57 -0.18 7.45
C THR A 86 1.84 0.84 8.29
N LEU A 87 1.69 2.05 7.77
CA LEU A 87 0.90 3.12 8.37
C LEU A 87 -0.27 3.44 7.45
N GLY A 88 -1.49 3.36 7.95
CA GLY A 88 -2.70 3.73 7.22
C GLY A 88 -2.76 5.23 6.91
N SER A 89 -3.80 5.61 6.19
CA SER A 89 -4.03 7.01 5.81
C SER A 89 -4.31 7.90 7.03
N GLY A 90 -3.86 9.15 6.99
CA GLY A 90 -4.08 10.15 8.03
C GLY A 90 -3.36 9.87 9.37
N VAL A 91 -2.42 8.91 9.41
CA VAL A 91 -1.64 8.64 10.61
C VAL A 91 -0.78 9.86 10.97
N THR A 92 -0.80 10.23 12.24
CA THR A 92 0.05 11.28 12.82
C THR A 92 1.05 10.67 13.78
N VAL A 93 2.32 10.98 13.60
CA VAL A 93 3.41 10.59 14.50
C VAL A 93 4.07 11.88 15.01
N ASN A 94 3.91 12.16 16.30
CA ASN A 94 4.45 13.35 16.97
C ASN A 94 5.96 13.23 17.28
N GLY A 95 6.69 12.45 16.47
CA GLY A 95 8.13 12.23 16.50
C GLY A 95 8.62 11.77 15.13
N GLY A 96 9.75 11.08 15.08
CA GLY A 96 10.28 10.48 13.84
C GLY A 96 9.92 9.01 13.68
N LEU A 97 10.24 8.45 12.51
CA LEU A 97 10.22 7.01 12.23
C LEU A 97 11.68 6.55 12.06
N SER A 98 12.14 5.70 12.97
CA SER A 98 13.49 5.14 12.98
C SER A 98 13.42 3.64 12.69
N LEU A 99 14.15 3.20 11.67
CA LEU A 99 14.30 1.81 11.24
C LEU A 99 15.77 1.39 11.31
N GLN A 100 16.51 1.96 12.26
CA GLN A 100 17.95 1.88 12.37
C GLN A 100 18.46 0.45 12.62
N GLY A 101 19.74 0.24 12.31
CA GLY A 101 20.43 -1.04 12.43
C GLY A 101 21.19 -1.39 11.16
N ALA A 102 21.70 -2.60 11.03
CA ALA A 102 22.54 -3.01 9.90
C ALA A 102 22.10 -4.36 9.32
N ASN A 103 22.34 -4.55 8.03
CA ASN A 103 21.99 -5.75 7.25
C ASN A 103 20.49 -6.05 7.28
N ASN A 104 19.69 -5.02 7.06
CA ASN A 104 18.24 -5.16 7.07
C ASN A 104 17.66 -5.27 5.67
N THR A 105 16.48 -5.88 5.58
CA THR A 105 15.59 -5.72 4.42
C THR A 105 14.32 -5.09 4.93
N THR A 106 14.01 -3.89 4.45
CA THR A 106 12.95 -3.06 5.03
C THR A 106 11.90 -2.75 3.96
N ALA A 107 10.64 -3.04 4.24
CA ALA A 107 9.49 -2.62 3.46
C ALA A 107 8.64 -1.64 4.28
N VAL A 108 8.42 -0.44 3.76
CA VAL A 108 7.59 0.58 4.39
C VAL A 108 6.47 0.97 3.44
N ARG A 109 5.23 0.96 3.94
CA ARG A 109 4.06 1.45 3.21
C ARG A 109 3.31 2.44 4.08
N ILE A 110 3.08 3.63 3.56
CA ILE A 110 2.39 4.70 4.26
C ILE A 110 1.30 5.26 3.35
N GLY A 111 0.07 5.29 3.85
CA GLY A 111 -1.07 5.88 3.16
C GLY A 111 -0.98 7.40 2.99
N ASP A 112 -2.05 7.99 2.51
CA ASP A 112 -2.13 9.44 2.27
C ASP A 112 -2.21 10.23 3.57
N GLY A 113 -1.91 11.52 3.53
CA GLY A 113 -2.18 12.41 4.66
C GLY A 113 -1.25 12.21 5.86
N LEU A 114 -0.15 11.45 5.72
CA LEU A 114 0.85 11.25 6.78
C LEU A 114 1.25 12.59 7.41
N THR A 115 1.34 12.61 8.74
CA THR A 115 2.03 13.69 9.46
C THR A 115 3.15 13.10 10.30
N LEU A 116 4.39 13.39 9.95
CA LEU A 116 5.59 13.01 10.71
C LEU A 116 6.25 14.29 11.25
N LYS A 117 6.22 14.48 12.57
CA LYS A 117 6.79 15.68 13.21
C LYS A 117 8.32 15.65 13.33
N GLY A 118 8.92 14.49 13.10
CA GLY A 118 10.36 14.29 12.99
C GLY A 118 10.77 13.86 11.58
N GLY A 119 11.94 13.23 11.49
CA GLY A 119 12.45 12.66 10.24
C GLY A 119 12.12 11.18 10.08
N PHE A 120 12.41 10.66 8.89
CA PHE A 120 12.48 9.23 8.59
C PHE A 120 13.95 8.83 8.52
N ALA A 121 14.35 7.83 9.29
CA ALA A 121 15.71 7.31 9.31
C ALA A 121 15.69 5.80 9.01
N GLY A 122 16.11 5.42 7.81
CA GLY A 122 16.29 4.03 7.42
C GLY A 122 17.53 3.38 8.04
N ALA A 123 17.87 2.17 7.58
CA ALA A 123 18.95 1.38 8.16
C ALA A 123 20.35 1.89 7.77
N ASN A 124 21.36 1.57 8.57
CA ASN A 124 22.77 1.90 8.26
C ASN A 124 23.35 1.05 7.12
N SER A 125 22.81 -0.15 6.91
CA SER A 125 23.09 -1.00 5.76
C SER A 125 21.90 -1.93 5.51
N GLY A 126 21.65 -2.24 4.25
CA GLY A 126 20.51 -3.07 3.88
C GLY A 126 19.95 -2.69 2.53
N SER A 127 18.64 -2.89 2.39
CA SER A 127 17.87 -2.28 1.33
C SER A 127 16.50 -1.90 1.85
N GLU A 128 16.09 -0.67 1.57
CA GLU A 128 14.80 -0.10 1.90
C GLU A 128 13.92 -0.03 0.65
N THR A 129 12.67 -0.47 0.76
CA THR A 129 11.60 -0.18 -0.21
C THR A 129 10.51 0.60 0.52
N VAL A 130 10.41 1.88 0.22
CA VAL A 130 9.53 2.83 0.92
C VAL A 130 8.49 3.38 -0.06
N GLU A 131 7.23 3.24 0.30
CA GLU A 131 6.08 3.80 -0.42
C GLU A 131 5.36 4.77 0.52
N ILE A 132 5.21 6.02 0.09
CA ILE A 132 4.47 7.05 0.82
C ILE A 132 3.40 7.62 -0.12
N GLY A 133 2.17 7.71 0.37
CA GLY A 133 1.03 8.30 -0.35
C GLY A 133 1.21 9.79 -0.66
N ARG A 134 0.11 10.46 -0.98
CA ARG A 134 0.04 11.90 -1.24
C ARG A 134 -0.21 12.70 0.05
N ASP A 135 -0.08 14.01 -0.07
CA ASP A 135 -0.47 14.97 0.96
C ASP A 135 0.17 14.71 2.34
N TRP A 136 1.40 14.22 2.32
CA TRP A 136 2.20 14.01 3.52
C TRP A 136 2.82 15.31 4.03
N GLN A 137 3.19 15.34 5.30
CA GLN A 137 3.99 16.38 5.91
C GLN A 137 5.08 15.72 6.74
N ILE A 138 6.36 16.02 6.46
CA ILE A 138 7.50 15.45 7.18
C ILE A 138 8.39 16.61 7.62
N ASP A 139 8.23 17.04 8.88
CA ASP A 139 8.90 18.24 9.39
C ASP A 139 10.44 18.05 9.52
N GLY A 140 10.94 16.80 9.48
CA GLY A 140 12.37 16.47 9.46
C GLY A 140 12.91 15.96 8.13
N THR A 141 14.15 15.49 8.11
CA THR A 141 14.76 14.86 6.92
C THR A 141 14.26 13.43 6.75
N VAL A 142 13.96 13.04 5.51
CA VAL A 142 13.86 11.63 5.10
C VAL A 142 15.24 11.18 4.62
N ASN A 143 15.79 10.14 5.23
CA ASN A 143 17.04 9.52 4.84
C ASN A 143 16.82 8.00 4.78
N LEU A 144 16.92 7.39 3.60
CA LEU A 144 16.70 5.94 3.45
C LEU A 144 17.87 5.11 4.00
N GLY A 145 19.03 5.73 4.18
CA GLY A 145 20.11 5.18 4.97
C GLY A 145 21.28 4.70 4.11
N GLY A 146 21.74 3.47 4.34
CA GLY A 146 22.77 2.85 3.53
C GLY A 146 22.24 1.58 2.88
N GLY A 147 22.51 1.39 1.59
CA GLY A 147 21.87 0.33 0.84
C GLY A 147 21.60 0.73 -0.59
N ASN A 148 20.94 -0.15 -1.32
CA ASN A 148 20.36 0.23 -2.60
C ASN A 148 18.85 0.33 -2.40
N ASP A 149 18.38 1.57 -2.30
CA ASP A 149 17.06 1.85 -1.78
C ASP A 149 16.08 2.28 -2.89
N ARG A 150 14.79 2.11 -2.62
CA ARG A 150 13.71 2.53 -3.50
C ARG A 150 12.72 3.38 -2.71
N LEU A 151 12.42 4.56 -3.22
CA LEU A 151 11.37 5.42 -2.70
C LEU A 151 10.33 5.70 -3.78
N LYS A 152 9.08 5.31 -3.55
CA LYS A 152 7.91 5.81 -4.28
C LYS A 152 7.15 6.79 -3.38
N ILE A 153 6.92 8.01 -3.84
CA ILE A 153 6.30 9.05 -3.01
C ILE A 153 5.31 9.91 -3.79
N GLY A 154 4.12 10.13 -3.22
CA GLY A 154 3.13 11.07 -3.73
C GLY A 154 3.56 12.53 -3.60
N THR A 155 2.96 13.42 -4.40
CA THR A 155 3.14 14.87 -4.19
C THR A 155 2.40 15.36 -2.95
N THR A 156 2.89 16.44 -2.35
CA THR A 156 2.24 17.13 -1.24
C THR A 156 2.19 18.64 -1.47
N THR A 157 1.21 19.30 -0.88
CA THR A 157 1.19 20.77 -0.70
C THR A 157 1.43 21.20 0.75
N ARG A 158 1.48 20.24 1.68
CA ARG A 158 1.63 20.48 3.12
C ARG A 158 3.08 20.62 3.56
N ASP A 159 4.01 20.09 2.76
CA ASP A 159 5.45 20.23 2.97
C ASP A 159 6.09 20.98 1.81
N THR A 160 6.77 22.08 2.11
CA THR A 160 7.39 22.95 1.09
C THR A 160 8.87 23.22 1.38
N SER A 161 9.48 22.48 2.31
CA SER A 161 10.89 22.70 2.69
C SER A 161 11.63 21.42 3.13
N GLY A 162 10.97 20.26 3.10
CA GLY A 162 11.57 18.98 3.46
C GLY A 162 12.76 18.59 2.57
N THR A 163 13.63 17.74 3.11
CA THR A 163 14.72 17.10 2.37
C THR A 163 14.49 15.60 2.35
N ILE A 164 14.58 15.01 1.16
CA ILE A 164 14.47 13.58 0.92
C ILE A 164 15.79 13.12 0.31
N ASN A 165 16.48 12.24 1.03
CA ASN A 165 17.79 11.74 0.66
C ASN A 165 17.77 10.21 0.52
N GLY A 166 18.21 9.70 -0.64
CA GLY A 166 18.39 8.26 -0.85
C GLY A 166 19.47 7.67 0.07
N GLY A 167 20.53 8.43 0.32
CA GLY A 167 21.56 8.05 1.28
C GLY A 167 22.80 7.49 0.59
N ALA A 168 23.32 6.38 1.09
CA ALA A 168 24.56 5.78 0.60
C ALA A 168 24.28 4.50 -0.18
N GLY A 169 24.58 4.51 -1.48
CA GLY A 169 24.57 3.32 -2.33
C GLY A 169 24.03 3.67 -3.71
N THR A 170 23.18 2.83 -4.29
CA THR A 170 22.51 3.09 -5.56
C THR A 170 21.00 3.08 -5.36
N ASP A 171 20.44 4.28 -5.32
CA ASP A 171 19.09 4.56 -4.88
C ASP A 171 18.21 5.00 -6.06
N SER A 172 16.93 4.69 -5.96
CA SER A 172 15.92 5.00 -6.97
C SER A 172 14.73 5.76 -6.39
N LEU A 173 14.32 6.79 -7.12
CA LEU A 173 13.21 7.67 -6.76
C LEU A 173 12.07 7.56 -7.78
N GLU A 174 10.86 7.36 -7.30
CA GLU A 174 9.64 7.50 -8.07
C GLU A 174 8.75 8.55 -7.41
N ILE A 175 8.45 9.62 -8.14
CA ILE A 175 7.50 10.65 -7.68
C ILE A 175 6.19 10.48 -8.44
N VAL A 176 5.12 10.25 -7.69
CA VAL A 176 3.77 10.11 -8.20
C VAL A 176 3.14 11.50 -8.37
N VAL A 177 3.20 12.00 -9.60
CA VAL A 177 2.69 13.32 -10.00
C VAL A 177 1.29 13.22 -10.60
N THR A 178 0.59 14.34 -10.72
CA THR A 178 -0.62 14.44 -11.55
C THR A 178 -0.24 14.65 -13.03
N GLY A 179 -1.18 14.39 -13.95
CA GLY A 179 -0.96 14.65 -15.38
C GLY A 179 -0.59 16.10 -15.67
N ALA A 180 -1.18 17.06 -14.95
CA ALA A 180 -0.85 18.48 -15.06
C ALA A 180 0.56 18.82 -14.55
N GLN A 181 1.08 18.06 -13.60
CA GLN A 181 2.40 18.29 -13.00
C GLN A 181 3.54 17.66 -13.82
N LYS A 182 3.27 16.62 -14.61
CA LYS A 182 4.30 15.85 -15.33
C LYS A 182 5.21 16.72 -16.20
N THR A 183 4.63 17.61 -17.00
CA THR A 183 5.42 18.51 -17.87
C THR A 183 6.31 19.44 -17.08
N ALA A 184 5.81 19.98 -15.97
CA ALA A 184 6.59 20.86 -15.09
C ALA A 184 7.70 20.09 -14.36
N PHE A 185 7.44 18.85 -13.95
CA PHE A 185 8.45 17.97 -13.36
C PHE A 185 9.59 17.70 -14.35
N ASP A 186 9.25 17.30 -15.57
CA ASP A 186 10.25 17.01 -16.61
C ASP A 186 11.10 18.25 -16.95
N ALA A 187 10.50 19.44 -16.94
CA ALA A 187 11.24 20.69 -17.11
C ALA A 187 12.21 20.95 -15.95
N ALA A 188 11.77 20.71 -14.70
CA ALA A 188 12.61 20.86 -13.51
C ALA A 188 13.77 19.84 -13.50
N ALA A 189 13.51 18.58 -13.85
CA ALA A 189 14.54 17.54 -13.97
C ALA A 189 15.60 17.90 -15.03
N LYS A 190 15.19 18.39 -16.20
CA LYS A 190 16.12 18.90 -17.22
C LYS A 190 16.94 20.09 -16.72
N ALA A 191 16.29 21.03 -16.02
CA ALA A 191 16.96 22.21 -15.46
C ALA A 191 17.97 21.85 -14.36
N ALA A 192 17.68 20.82 -13.55
CA ALA A 192 18.62 20.22 -12.60
C ALA A 192 19.78 19.49 -13.29
N GLY A 193 19.70 19.28 -14.60
CA GLY A 193 20.72 18.66 -15.42
C GLY A 193 20.72 17.14 -15.32
N TRP A 194 19.55 16.54 -15.07
CA TRP A 194 19.31 15.10 -15.22
C TRP A 194 19.24 14.71 -16.70
N SER A 195 19.68 13.49 -17.02
CA SER A 195 19.65 12.95 -18.37
C SER A 195 18.43 12.03 -18.55
N PRO A 196 17.59 12.23 -19.59
CA PRO A 196 16.47 11.32 -19.84
C PRO A 196 16.97 9.94 -20.26
N LEU A 197 16.20 8.91 -19.90
CA LEU A 197 16.40 7.52 -20.28
C LEU A 197 15.30 7.08 -21.27
N ALA A 198 15.58 6.02 -22.04
CA ALA A 198 14.67 5.53 -23.08
C ALA A 198 13.35 4.96 -22.54
N ASP A 199 13.35 4.53 -21.28
CA ASP A 199 12.20 3.99 -20.55
C ASP A 199 11.29 5.09 -19.96
N GLY A 200 11.58 6.37 -20.24
CA GLY A 200 10.86 7.52 -19.67
C GLY A 200 11.31 7.93 -18.27
N GLY A 201 12.34 7.28 -17.71
CA GLY A 201 13.00 7.66 -16.47
C GLY A 201 14.13 8.67 -16.68
N TRP A 202 14.89 8.90 -15.61
CA TRP A 202 15.99 9.86 -15.54
C TRP A 202 17.21 9.22 -14.87
N ASN A 203 18.38 9.48 -15.43
CA ASN A 203 19.64 9.39 -14.70
C ASN A 203 19.92 10.75 -14.07
N THR A 204 20.02 10.80 -12.74
CA THR A 204 20.16 12.04 -11.99
C THR A 204 21.58 12.62 -12.06
N LEU A 205 22.56 11.77 -12.39
CA LEU A 205 23.99 12.07 -12.32
C LEU A 205 24.44 12.59 -10.93
N GLY A 206 23.74 12.15 -9.87
CA GLY A 206 23.99 12.57 -8.49
C GLY A 206 23.59 14.02 -8.17
N LYS A 207 22.85 14.69 -9.08
CA LYS A 207 22.43 16.08 -8.89
C LYS A 207 21.09 16.15 -8.16
N ALA A 208 21.01 17.10 -7.23
CA ALA A 208 19.78 17.38 -6.50
C ALA A 208 18.69 17.97 -7.41
N LEU A 209 17.42 17.67 -7.09
CA LEU A 209 16.25 18.31 -7.68
C LEU A 209 15.42 18.95 -6.56
N THR A 210 15.11 20.24 -6.68
CA THR A 210 14.06 20.84 -5.86
C THR A 210 12.75 20.81 -6.64
N TRP A 211 11.76 20.09 -6.12
CA TRP A 211 10.44 19.95 -6.73
C TRP A 211 9.36 20.29 -5.70
N GLN A 212 8.51 21.26 -6.02
CA GLN A 212 7.45 21.77 -5.14
C GLN A 212 7.93 22.19 -3.73
N GLY A 213 9.17 22.68 -3.64
CA GLY A 213 9.78 23.12 -2.38
C GLY A 213 10.53 22.02 -1.62
N VAL A 214 10.34 20.75 -1.99
CA VAL A 214 11.06 19.61 -1.40
C VAL A 214 12.35 19.36 -2.18
N ASN A 215 13.45 19.16 -1.45
CA ASN A 215 14.75 18.88 -2.03
C ASN A 215 15.04 17.38 -2.06
N TYR A 216 15.24 16.81 -3.25
CA TYR A 216 15.55 15.41 -3.48
C TYR A 216 17.04 15.25 -3.81
N THR A 217 17.76 14.46 -3.00
CA THR A 217 19.22 14.25 -3.11
C THR A 217 19.59 12.79 -2.98
N GLY A 218 20.80 12.42 -3.41
CA GLY A 218 21.34 11.07 -3.17
C GLY A 218 20.54 9.96 -3.86
N PHE A 219 19.99 10.23 -5.04
CA PHE A 219 19.37 9.20 -5.89
C PHE A 219 20.14 9.14 -7.20
N GLU A 220 20.39 7.95 -7.74
CA GLU A 220 21.08 7.72 -9.02
C GLU A 220 20.10 7.68 -10.19
N THR A 221 18.89 7.17 -9.93
CA THR A 221 17.81 7.10 -10.91
C THR A 221 16.53 7.71 -10.36
N ALA A 222 15.75 8.33 -11.24
CA ALA A 222 14.47 8.89 -10.88
C ALA A 222 13.42 8.71 -11.97
N ARG A 223 12.15 8.67 -11.60
CA ARG A 223 11.01 8.63 -12.50
C ARG A 223 9.88 9.48 -11.94
N ALA A 224 9.15 10.15 -12.82
CA ALA A 224 7.85 10.70 -12.49
C ALA A 224 6.77 9.84 -13.13
N THR A 225 5.92 9.24 -12.31
CA THR A 225 4.78 8.44 -12.76
C THR A 225 3.52 9.28 -12.61
N VAL A 226 2.67 9.27 -13.63
CA VAL A 226 1.34 9.87 -13.55
C VAL A 226 0.38 8.75 -13.19
N GLU A 227 -0.06 8.73 -11.94
CA GLU A 227 -1.26 7.97 -11.58
C GLU A 227 -2.48 8.75 -12.09
N PRO A 228 -3.50 8.12 -12.67
CA PRO A 228 -4.71 8.81 -13.14
C PRO A 228 -5.32 9.65 -12.00
N ALA A 229 -5.71 10.89 -12.31
CA ALA A 229 -6.22 11.82 -11.31
C ALA A 229 -7.54 11.30 -10.70
N GLY A 230 -7.55 11.01 -9.40
CA GLY A 230 -8.74 10.55 -8.66
C GLY A 230 -8.58 9.26 -7.85
N VAL A 231 -7.41 8.61 -7.88
CA VAL A 231 -7.14 7.34 -7.17
C VAL A 231 -6.45 7.63 -5.84
N LEU A 232 -7.20 7.71 -4.75
CA LEU A 232 -6.70 7.82 -3.37
C LEU A 232 -7.62 7.09 -2.40
N ALA A 233 -7.43 5.78 -2.30
CA ALA A 233 -7.66 5.04 -1.06
C ALA A 233 -6.78 3.79 -1.12
N ALA A 234 -5.64 3.84 -0.43
CA ALA A 234 -4.94 2.65 0.02
C ALA A 234 -5.31 2.45 1.49
N ASP A 235 -5.78 1.25 1.83
CA ASP A 235 -5.85 0.75 3.20
C ASP A 235 -4.81 -0.39 3.36
N PRO A 236 -4.27 -0.64 4.56
CA PRO A 236 -3.22 -1.63 4.78
C PRO A 236 -3.66 -3.07 4.45
N GLY A 237 -3.25 -3.63 3.31
CA GLY A 237 -3.40 -5.08 3.11
C GLY A 237 -3.19 -5.64 1.72
N ASP A 238 -3.28 -4.84 0.66
CA ASP A 238 -3.32 -5.40 -0.68
C ASP A 238 -2.22 -4.88 -1.60
N GLY A 239 -1.72 -5.79 -2.44
CA GLY A 239 -0.84 -5.45 -3.52
C GLY A 239 -1.65 -4.79 -4.64
N HIS A 240 -1.14 -3.64 -5.07
CA HIS A 240 -1.43 -2.96 -6.34
C HIS A 240 -2.88 -2.52 -6.60
N ILE A 241 -2.99 -1.25 -6.95
CA ILE A 241 -4.21 -0.55 -7.34
C ILE A 241 -4.29 -0.53 -8.86
N GLY A 242 -5.33 -1.15 -9.41
CA GLY A 242 -5.75 -1.00 -10.79
C GLY A 242 -6.13 0.45 -11.14
N SER A 243 -5.66 0.91 -12.30
CA SER A 243 -6.03 2.19 -12.92
C SER A 243 -7.54 2.35 -13.16
N VAL A 244 -8.15 3.42 -12.65
CA VAL A 244 -9.49 3.83 -13.11
C VAL A 244 -9.39 4.58 -14.45
N ALA A 245 -9.88 3.98 -15.54
CA ALA A 245 -10.07 4.70 -16.78
C ALA A 245 -11.36 5.55 -16.68
N SER A 246 -11.23 6.87 -16.82
CA SER A 246 -12.40 7.77 -16.95
C SER A 246 -13.34 7.33 -18.08
N VAL A 247 -14.64 7.48 -17.83
CA VAL A 247 -15.87 7.02 -18.54
C VAL A 247 -15.98 7.35 -20.05
N ALA A 248 -14.90 7.75 -20.75
CA ALA A 248 -14.92 8.03 -22.19
C ALA A 248 -14.50 6.85 -23.08
N ALA A 249 -14.05 5.72 -22.54
CA ALA A 249 -13.43 4.64 -23.32
C ALA A 249 -14.19 3.29 -23.40
N VAL A 250 -15.27 3.05 -22.63
CA VAL A 250 -15.96 1.75 -22.71
C VAL A 250 -17.06 1.78 -23.76
N LYS A 251 -16.64 1.66 -25.02
CA LYS A 251 -17.52 1.17 -26.08
C LYS A 251 -17.40 -0.36 -26.10
N SER A 252 -18.42 -1.04 -25.58
CA SER A 252 -18.81 -2.44 -25.86
C SER A 252 -17.87 -3.54 -25.35
N GLY A 253 -18.33 -4.39 -24.42
CA GLY A 253 -17.63 -5.65 -24.10
C GLY A 253 -18.27 -6.57 -23.05
N ILE A 254 -18.72 -6.07 -21.91
CA ILE A 254 -19.22 -6.93 -20.82
C ILE A 254 -20.72 -7.24 -21.02
N VAL A 255 -21.10 -8.52 -20.89
CA VAL A 255 -22.48 -9.00 -20.92
C VAL A 255 -23.15 -8.67 -19.57
N GLY A 256 -24.34 -8.05 -19.58
CA GLY A 256 -25.15 -7.85 -18.37
C GLY A 256 -24.92 -6.56 -17.57
N GLN A 257 -24.29 -5.53 -18.17
CA GLN A 257 -23.99 -4.24 -17.53
C GLN A 257 -25.17 -3.60 -16.76
N PRO A 258 -24.94 -3.03 -15.56
CA PRO A 258 -25.89 -2.17 -14.88
C PRO A 258 -26.23 -0.96 -15.76
N THR A 259 -27.51 -0.59 -15.81
CA THR A 259 -27.99 0.50 -16.70
C THR A 259 -27.83 1.91 -16.10
N ALA A 260 -27.12 2.05 -14.97
CA ALA A 260 -26.97 3.30 -14.23
C ALA A 260 -25.49 3.65 -13.95
N ALA A 261 -25.26 4.91 -13.58
CA ALA A 261 -23.96 5.58 -13.47
C ALA A 261 -23.00 4.95 -12.45
N GLY A 262 -22.25 3.95 -12.89
CA GLY A 262 -21.24 3.25 -12.09
C GLY A 262 -19.80 3.74 -12.21
N THR A 263 -18.97 3.35 -11.25
CA THR A 263 -17.51 3.57 -11.28
C THR A 263 -16.83 2.43 -12.02
N LEU A 264 -15.87 2.75 -12.90
CA LEU A 264 -15.07 1.74 -13.60
C LEU A 264 -13.71 1.58 -12.91
N PHE A 265 -13.43 0.35 -12.49
CA PHE A 265 -12.14 -0.11 -11.98
C PHE A 265 -11.49 -1.02 -13.03
N VAL A 266 -10.21 -0.76 -13.35
CA VAL A 266 -9.44 -1.60 -14.28
C VAL A 266 -8.09 -1.91 -13.66
N GLY A 267 -7.87 -3.17 -13.32
CA GLY A 267 -6.60 -3.75 -12.92
C GLY A 267 -5.56 -3.76 -14.04
N THR A 268 -4.53 -4.54 -13.83
CA THR A 268 -3.26 -4.53 -14.53
C THR A 268 -3.02 -5.91 -15.17
N GLU A 269 -1.76 -6.21 -15.50
CA GLU A 269 -1.36 -7.54 -15.97
C GLU A 269 -0.74 -8.37 -14.82
N LYS A 270 -0.98 -7.97 -13.56
CA LYS A 270 -0.48 -8.62 -12.35
C LYS A 270 -1.63 -8.76 -11.35
N ASP A 271 -1.42 -9.63 -10.36
CA ASP A 271 -2.31 -9.82 -9.22
C ASP A 271 -2.70 -8.48 -8.55
N ASP A 272 -3.99 -8.15 -8.62
CA ASP A 272 -4.57 -6.92 -8.10
C ASP A 272 -5.64 -7.20 -7.03
N PHE A 273 -5.85 -6.21 -6.16
CA PHE A 273 -7.01 -6.17 -5.27
C PHE A 273 -7.87 -4.96 -5.58
N ILE A 274 -9.10 -5.22 -6.01
CA ILE A 274 -10.02 -4.20 -6.49
C ILE A 274 -11.20 -4.10 -5.54
N VAL A 275 -11.38 -2.92 -4.94
CA VAL A 275 -12.50 -2.62 -4.04
C VAL A 275 -13.40 -1.58 -4.67
N GLY A 276 -14.66 -1.94 -4.87
CA GLY A 276 -15.72 -1.06 -5.33
C GLY A 276 -16.26 -0.14 -4.26
N THR A 277 -17.39 0.48 -4.59
CA THR A 277 -18.08 1.47 -3.79
C THR A 277 -19.40 0.89 -3.25
N ASP A 278 -20.21 1.76 -2.64
CA ASP A 278 -21.60 1.42 -2.28
C ASP A 278 -22.57 1.62 -3.47
N GLY A 279 -22.06 1.92 -4.68
CA GLY A 279 -22.82 2.11 -5.91
C GLY A 279 -22.58 0.98 -6.91
N ALA A 280 -23.40 0.92 -7.97
CA ALA A 280 -23.26 -0.09 -9.02
C ALA A 280 -21.96 0.11 -9.80
N ASP A 281 -20.99 -0.79 -9.68
CA ASP A 281 -19.65 -0.62 -10.26
C ASP A 281 -19.32 -1.62 -11.37
N VAL A 282 -18.30 -1.31 -12.15
CA VAL A 282 -17.73 -2.20 -13.18
C VAL A 282 -16.27 -2.41 -12.85
N MET A 283 -15.85 -3.66 -12.62
CA MET A 283 -14.50 -4.02 -12.24
C MET A 283 -13.91 -4.99 -13.26
N ARG A 284 -12.67 -4.75 -13.68
CA ARG A 284 -11.92 -5.62 -14.57
C ARG A 284 -10.56 -5.91 -13.94
N GLY A 285 -10.18 -7.16 -13.72
CA GLY A 285 -8.89 -7.53 -13.15
C GLY A 285 -7.77 -7.42 -14.18
N GLY A 286 -7.95 -8.08 -15.32
CA GLY A 286 -6.97 -8.06 -16.39
C GLY A 286 -6.24 -9.39 -16.45
N ALA A 287 -4.95 -9.43 -16.14
CA ALA A 287 -4.24 -10.69 -15.98
C ALA A 287 -3.58 -10.73 -14.60
N GLY A 288 -3.31 -11.92 -14.08
CA GLY A 288 -2.87 -12.10 -12.69
C GLY A 288 -3.94 -12.82 -11.87
N ASP A 289 -3.59 -13.22 -10.65
CA ASP A 289 -4.55 -13.80 -9.70
C ASP A 289 -5.21 -12.67 -8.90
N ASP A 290 -6.37 -12.21 -9.36
CA ASP A 290 -7.01 -10.99 -8.86
C ASP A 290 -8.05 -11.25 -7.77
N ARG A 291 -8.28 -10.23 -6.94
CA ARG A 291 -9.25 -10.26 -5.84
C ARG A 291 -10.18 -9.07 -5.90
N PHE A 292 -11.48 -9.30 -5.76
CA PHE A 292 -12.51 -8.27 -5.94
C PHE A 292 -13.43 -8.15 -4.72
N VAL A 293 -13.74 -6.93 -4.31
CA VAL A 293 -14.80 -6.62 -3.36
C VAL A 293 -15.78 -5.68 -4.05
N GLY A 294 -16.97 -6.19 -4.39
CA GLY A 294 -18.06 -5.42 -5.02
C GLY A 294 -18.48 -4.20 -4.20
N GLY A 295 -18.83 -4.48 -2.95
CA GLY A 295 -19.44 -3.51 -2.05
C GLY A 295 -20.96 -3.68 -2.05
N LYS A 296 -21.71 -2.59 -2.10
CA LYS A 296 -23.15 -2.64 -2.34
C LYS A 296 -23.44 -2.11 -3.72
N GLY A 297 -24.53 -2.55 -4.33
CA GLY A 297 -24.91 -2.08 -5.65
C GLY A 297 -25.23 -3.27 -6.54
N ASP A 298 -25.45 -2.99 -7.82
CA ASP A 298 -25.46 -4.07 -8.80
C ASP A 298 -24.12 -4.00 -9.53
N ASP A 299 -23.18 -4.87 -9.18
CA ASP A 299 -21.80 -4.79 -9.69
C ASP A 299 -21.56 -5.74 -10.87
N ALA A 300 -20.62 -5.39 -11.74
CA ALA A 300 -20.14 -6.25 -12.82
C ALA A 300 -18.63 -6.48 -12.70
N ILE A 301 -18.22 -7.71 -12.43
CA ILE A 301 -16.83 -8.11 -12.23
C ILE A 301 -16.39 -9.00 -13.39
N GLU A 302 -15.27 -8.65 -14.03
CA GLU A 302 -14.55 -9.43 -15.04
C GLU A 302 -13.16 -9.75 -14.47
N GLY A 303 -12.90 -10.99 -14.04
CA GLY A 303 -11.61 -11.38 -13.45
C GLY A 303 -10.50 -11.29 -14.48
N GLY A 304 -10.61 -12.09 -15.53
CA GLY A 304 -9.73 -12.06 -16.69
C GLY A 304 -8.83 -13.29 -16.72
N ALA A 305 -7.52 -13.10 -16.90
CA ALA A 305 -6.59 -14.21 -17.05
C ALA A 305 -5.83 -14.49 -15.76
N GLY A 306 -6.20 -15.56 -15.06
CA GLY A 306 -5.50 -16.01 -13.86
C GLY A 306 -6.43 -16.85 -13.02
N ARG A 307 -6.21 -16.85 -11.70
CA ARG A 307 -7.15 -17.43 -10.74
C ARG A 307 -7.70 -16.32 -9.85
N ASP A 308 -8.92 -15.94 -10.16
CA ASP A 308 -9.57 -14.76 -9.61
C ASP A 308 -10.58 -15.12 -8.52
N VAL A 309 -10.71 -14.23 -7.52
CA VAL A 309 -11.56 -14.44 -6.35
C VAL A 309 -12.43 -13.21 -6.08
N ALA A 310 -13.75 -13.38 -6.09
CA ALA A 310 -14.67 -12.37 -5.59
C ALA A 310 -14.97 -12.58 -4.09
N GLU A 311 -15.02 -11.51 -3.32
CA GLU A 311 -15.22 -11.53 -1.88
C GLU A 311 -16.54 -10.86 -1.48
N PHE A 312 -17.30 -11.53 -0.61
CA PHE A 312 -18.58 -11.05 -0.11
C PHE A 312 -18.59 -11.03 1.42
N ALA A 313 -19.23 -10.03 2.03
CA ALA A 313 -19.14 -9.82 3.47
C ALA A 313 -19.95 -10.86 4.28
N GLY A 314 -21.03 -11.38 3.70
CA GLY A 314 -21.91 -12.36 4.34
C GLY A 314 -21.39 -13.79 4.32
N LYS A 315 -22.21 -14.74 4.78
CA LYS A 315 -21.97 -16.19 4.63
C LYS A 315 -22.66 -16.70 3.37
N ALA A 316 -22.20 -17.81 2.80
CA ALA A 316 -22.74 -18.36 1.55
C ALA A 316 -24.29 -18.52 1.53
N SER A 317 -24.92 -18.80 2.69
CA SER A 317 -26.38 -18.94 2.81
C SER A 317 -27.18 -17.64 2.63
N ASP A 318 -26.50 -16.49 2.65
CA ASP A 318 -27.12 -15.17 2.50
C ASP A 318 -27.28 -14.78 1.02
N TYR A 319 -26.69 -15.57 0.12
CA TYR A 319 -26.62 -15.31 -1.31
C TYR A 319 -27.35 -16.38 -2.10
N THR A 320 -27.91 -15.97 -3.24
CA THR A 320 -28.44 -16.86 -4.28
C THR A 320 -27.51 -16.85 -5.48
N PHE A 321 -27.23 -18.02 -6.03
CA PHE A 321 -26.31 -18.21 -7.17
C PHE A 321 -27.07 -18.70 -8.39
N LEU A 322 -26.89 -18.04 -9.53
CA LEU A 322 -27.38 -18.52 -10.83
C LEU A 322 -26.23 -18.53 -11.81
N LYS A 323 -25.92 -19.70 -12.38
CA LYS A 323 -24.84 -19.86 -13.36
C LYS A 323 -25.41 -19.97 -14.76
N ASP A 324 -24.95 -19.11 -15.66
CA ASP A 324 -25.29 -19.14 -17.08
C ASP A 324 -24.43 -20.14 -17.85
N ALA A 325 -24.87 -20.48 -19.06
CA ALA A 325 -24.21 -21.47 -19.91
C ALA A 325 -22.84 -21.01 -20.45
N ASP A 326 -22.56 -19.70 -20.41
CA ASP A 326 -21.29 -19.11 -20.80
C ASP A 326 -20.27 -19.05 -19.64
N GLY A 327 -20.64 -19.50 -18.44
CA GLY A 327 -19.79 -19.48 -17.26
C GLY A 327 -20.03 -18.28 -16.35
N THR A 328 -20.83 -17.30 -16.78
CA THR A 328 -21.20 -16.14 -15.96
C THR A 328 -21.95 -16.58 -14.70
N LEU A 329 -21.56 -16.05 -13.55
CA LEU A 329 -22.21 -16.27 -12.27
C LEU A 329 -22.97 -15.01 -11.84
N HIS A 330 -24.26 -15.13 -11.58
CA HIS A 330 -25.05 -14.09 -10.93
C HIS A 330 -25.14 -14.40 -9.44
N VAL A 331 -24.71 -13.44 -8.63
CA VAL A 331 -24.78 -13.51 -7.17
C VAL A 331 -25.81 -12.50 -6.72
N THR A 332 -26.73 -12.86 -5.82
CA THR A 332 -27.76 -11.93 -5.35
C THR A 332 -27.96 -12.03 -3.87
N SER A 333 -27.95 -10.89 -3.18
CA SER A 333 -28.35 -10.77 -1.78
C SER A 333 -29.18 -9.52 -1.54
N ALA A 334 -29.89 -9.48 -0.41
CA ALA A 334 -30.63 -8.28 -0.02
C ALA A 334 -29.71 -7.15 0.50
N ALA A 335 -28.48 -7.47 0.88
CA ALA A 335 -27.55 -6.53 1.53
C ALA A 335 -26.59 -5.88 0.54
N GLU A 336 -26.12 -6.64 -0.44
CA GLU A 336 -25.10 -6.21 -1.39
C GLU A 336 -25.66 -5.99 -2.79
N GLY A 337 -26.85 -6.52 -3.12
CA GLY A 337 -27.51 -6.29 -4.41
C GLY A 337 -27.35 -7.47 -5.36
N ARG A 338 -27.35 -7.21 -6.68
CA ARG A 338 -27.20 -8.24 -7.72
C ARG A 338 -25.93 -8.03 -8.53
N ASP A 339 -24.98 -8.93 -8.33
CA ASP A 339 -23.67 -8.89 -8.96
C ASP A 339 -23.57 -9.91 -10.10
N VAL A 340 -22.81 -9.54 -11.12
CA VAL A 340 -22.54 -10.37 -12.30
C VAL A 340 -21.03 -10.59 -12.39
N LEU A 341 -20.61 -11.85 -12.28
CA LEU A 341 -19.22 -12.25 -12.24
C LEU A 341 -18.89 -13.07 -13.49
N HIS A 342 -17.86 -12.66 -14.22
CA HIS A 342 -17.35 -13.32 -15.42
C HIS A 342 -15.86 -13.58 -15.27
N ASP A 343 -15.38 -14.74 -15.74
CA ASP A 343 -13.98 -15.18 -15.58
C ASP A 343 -13.50 -15.06 -14.11
N VAL A 344 -14.30 -15.56 -13.16
CA VAL A 344 -13.94 -15.63 -11.74
C VAL A 344 -14.01 -17.09 -11.28
N GLU A 345 -12.92 -17.63 -10.76
CA GLU A 345 -12.80 -19.05 -10.42
C GLU A 345 -13.36 -19.40 -9.04
N ALA A 346 -13.34 -18.44 -8.10
CA ALA A 346 -13.79 -18.70 -6.74
C ALA A 346 -14.46 -17.49 -6.07
N VAL A 347 -15.24 -17.81 -5.04
CA VAL A 347 -15.91 -16.83 -4.19
C VAL A 347 -15.51 -17.08 -2.74
N TYR A 348 -15.13 -16.01 -2.03
CA TYR A 348 -14.82 -16.04 -0.60
C TYR A 348 -15.90 -15.32 0.21
N PHE A 349 -16.37 -15.97 1.27
CA PHE A 349 -17.42 -15.46 2.15
C PHE A 349 -16.83 -15.12 3.52
N HIS A 350 -16.73 -13.84 3.86
CA HIS A 350 -16.18 -13.39 5.15
C HIS A 350 -17.03 -13.84 6.34
N GLY A 351 -18.34 -13.94 6.17
CA GLY A 351 -19.27 -14.37 7.21
C GLY A 351 -19.13 -15.84 7.61
N SER A 352 -18.52 -16.69 6.76
CA SER A 352 -18.24 -18.10 7.06
C SER A 352 -16.76 -18.47 7.00
N GLY A 353 -15.89 -17.59 6.49
CA GLY A 353 -14.45 -17.85 6.28
C GLY A 353 -14.18 -18.91 5.23
N GLU A 354 -15.11 -19.12 4.28
CA GLU A 354 -15.06 -20.20 3.30
C GLU A 354 -14.80 -19.67 1.89
N THR A 355 -13.88 -20.32 1.16
CA THR A 355 -13.71 -20.13 -0.29
C THR A 355 -14.37 -21.28 -1.03
N VAL A 356 -15.32 -20.97 -1.89
CA VAL A 356 -16.02 -21.93 -2.74
C VAL A 356 -15.69 -21.64 -4.20
N THR A 357 -15.18 -22.63 -4.92
CA THR A 357 -14.97 -22.48 -6.38
C THR A 357 -16.32 -22.34 -7.08
N VAL A 358 -16.40 -21.53 -8.13
CA VAL A 358 -17.67 -21.26 -8.83
C VAL A 358 -18.34 -22.52 -9.36
N ASP A 359 -17.57 -23.54 -9.75
CA ASP A 359 -18.10 -24.85 -10.16
C ASP A 359 -18.78 -25.67 -9.05
N HIS A 360 -18.51 -25.33 -7.79
CA HIS A 360 -19.07 -26.00 -6.61
C HIS A 360 -20.15 -25.16 -5.90
N LEU A 361 -20.53 -24.00 -6.46
CA LEU A 361 -21.69 -23.24 -5.98
C LEU A 361 -22.97 -23.91 -6.50
N SER A 362 -23.78 -24.44 -5.59
CA SER A 362 -25.12 -24.94 -5.90
C SER A 362 -26.16 -23.87 -5.60
N GLY A 363 -27.00 -23.55 -6.59
CA GLY A 363 -28.20 -22.72 -6.42
C GLY A 363 -29.33 -23.43 -5.70
#